data_AF-A0A938RJ27-F1
#
_entry.id   AF-A0A938RJ27-F1
#
_cell.length_a   1.000
_cell.length_b   1.000
_cell.length_c   1.000
_cell.angle_alpha   90.00
_cell.angle_beta   90.00
_cell.angle_gamma   90.00
#
_symmetry.space_group_name_H-M   'P 1'
#
loop_
_entity.id
_entity.type
_entity.pdbx_description
1 polymer ?
#
loop_
_entity_poly.entity_id
_entity_poly.type
_entity_poly.pdbx_seq_one_letter_code
_entity_poly.pdbx_strand_id
1 'polypeptide(L)'
;MVVLLFVFWLRLYLNLWITRTSLTACFLLMWHGPVRFVYYYPALTDPWLIVFLLAGLIGISKTQKNPTLTNICLIGLIVLIGIVFREVVLIIPICFLFATNPIPLSFKKIALKSPAPSFFAGIAILILCYMVFYSILQTIPSTSPTFSFIKTTLYNIKTQSLPTYVLACFITYGPVVVFLIYNWRCSLGFLMKNQFMFVYIVMIAVLAWIGGSDIERFLLWGFPVVYLLIGKSVEENPVLLSPAPFAVFLIAQGLAMRIFWIIPDYPNDFPSSFPILTVPSSACQYFDLYSSYRSIPMIIFAQYLVLMVVLLIWFKSIDKKTKA
;
A
#
# COMPACT_ATOMS: atom_id res chain seq x y z
N MET A 1 0.30 11.11 14.07
CA MET A 1 0.42 11.81 12.77
C MET A 1 -0.13 10.99 11.60
N VAL A 2 0.38 9.77 11.35
CA VAL A 2 -0.03 8.90 10.21
C VAL A 2 -1.55 8.79 10.04
N VAL A 3 -2.26 8.44 11.11
CA VAL A 3 -3.73 8.26 11.09
C VAL A 3 -4.46 9.53 10.67
N LEU A 4 -4.04 10.70 11.19
CA LEU A 4 -4.65 11.98 10.85
C LEU A 4 -4.45 12.32 9.37
N LEU A 5 -3.22 12.14 8.86
CA LEU A 5 -2.91 12.33 7.44
C LEU A 5 -3.69 11.37 6.56
N PHE A 6 -3.87 10.11 7.00
CA PHE A 6 -4.64 9.13 6.25
C PHE A 6 -6.13 9.49 6.20
N VAL A 7 -6.74 9.90 7.32
CA VAL A 7 -8.13 10.39 7.35
C VAL A 7 -8.28 11.61 6.44
N PHE A 8 -7.33 12.54 6.49
CA PHE A 8 -7.32 13.71 5.60
C PHE A 8 -7.22 13.30 4.13
N TRP A 9 -6.32 12.38 3.79
CA TRP A 9 -6.17 11.82 2.45
C TRP A 9 -7.48 11.20 1.95
N LEU A 10 -8.12 10.36 2.75
CA LEU A 10 -9.39 9.74 2.39
C LEU A 10 -10.49 10.79 2.16
N ARG A 11 -10.54 11.86 2.97
CA ARG A 11 -11.50 12.97 2.81
C ARG A 11 -11.37 13.71 1.49
N LEU A 12 -10.19 13.70 0.85
CA LEU A 12 -10.02 14.36 -0.46
C LEU A 12 -10.79 13.68 -1.59
N TYR A 13 -11.15 12.40 -1.42
CA TYR A 13 -11.72 11.57 -2.50
C TYR A 13 -12.97 10.80 -2.12
N LEU A 14 -13.19 10.49 -0.84
CA LEU A 14 -14.34 9.75 -0.33
C LEU A 14 -15.30 10.70 0.37
N ASN A 15 -16.59 10.54 0.05
CA ASN A 15 -17.66 11.40 0.55
C ASN A 15 -18.25 10.86 1.86
N LEU A 16 -18.47 9.56 1.95
CA LEU A 16 -19.15 8.91 3.06
C LEU A 16 -18.21 8.83 4.28
N TRP A 17 -18.69 9.31 5.43
CA TRP A 17 -17.91 9.26 6.67
C TRP A 17 -17.74 7.81 7.16
N ILE A 18 -18.77 6.97 7.00
CA ILE A 18 -18.76 5.55 7.40
C ILE A 18 -17.62 4.82 6.69
N THR A 19 -17.52 4.93 5.36
CA THR A 19 -16.44 4.34 4.57
C THR A 19 -15.06 4.79 5.07
N ARG A 20 -14.88 6.09 5.32
CA ARG A 20 -13.62 6.64 5.84
C ARG A 20 -13.28 6.08 7.22
N THR A 21 -14.24 6.01 8.13
CA THR A 21 -14.05 5.45 9.48
C THR A 21 -13.76 3.95 9.45
N SER A 22 -14.46 3.18 8.62
CA SER A 22 -14.25 1.73 8.49
C SER A 22 -12.87 1.42 7.90
N LEU A 23 -12.43 2.16 6.89
CA LEU A 23 -11.09 2.03 6.32
C LEU A 23 -10.00 2.44 7.31
N THR A 24 -10.22 3.52 8.06
CA THR A 24 -9.28 3.94 9.11
C THR A 24 -9.18 2.89 10.21
N ALA A 25 -10.31 2.31 10.62
CA ALA A 25 -10.33 1.20 11.58
C ALA A 25 -9.57 -0.01 11.02
N CYS A 26 -9.82 -0.41 9.76
CA CYS A 26 -9.08 -1.50 9.12
C CYS A 26 -7.56 -1.24 9.16
N PHE A 27 -7.12 -0.01 8.88
CA PHE A 27 -5.70 0.38 8.95
C PHE A 27 -5.12 0.29 10.36
N LEU A 28 -5.86 0.75 11.38
CA LEU A 28 -5.44 0.67 12.79
C LEU A 28 -5.31 -0.77 13.29
N LEU A 29 -6.13 -1.67 12.76
CA LEU A 29 -6.22 -3.06 13.19
C LEU A 29 -5.14 -3.94 12.56
N MET A 30 -4.48 -3.49 11.49
CA MET A 30 -3.37 -4.20 10.84
C MET A 30 -2.30 -4.58 11.84
N TRP A 31 -2.06 -5.88 12.02
CA TRP A 31 -1.09 -6.39 13.02
C TRP A 31 0.35 -5.94 12.73
N HIS A 32 0.73 -5.85 11.46
CA HIS A 32 2.03 -5.33 11.00
C HIS A 32 1.96 -3.81 10.67
N GLY A 33 0.83 -3.16 10.98
CA GLY A 33 0.65 -1.72 10.76
C GLY A 33 1.40 -0.88 11.79
N PRO A 34 1.75 0.39 11.46
CA PRO A 34 2.61 1.21 12.30
C PRO A 34 2.01 1.48 13.69
N VAL A 35 0.68 1.49 13.84
CA VAL A 35 0.06 1.77 15.14
C VAL A 35 0.32 0.66 16.15
N ARG A 36 0.25 -0.60 15.73
CA ARG A 36 0.55 -1.75 16.58
C ARG A 36 2.07 -1.96 16.70
N PHE A 37 2.80 -1.75 15.61
CA PHE A 37 4.22 -2.11 15.53
C PHE A 37 5.16 -1.07 16.16
N VAL A 38 4.83 0.23 16.12
CA VAL A 38 5.67 1.31 16.71
C VAL A 38 5.83 1.17 18.22
N TYR A 39 4.82 0.64 18.90
CA TYR A 39 4.89 0.41 20.34
C TYR A 39 6.02 -0.56 20.71
N TYR A 40 6.24 -1.58 19.87
CA TYR A 40 7.28 -2.59 20.08
C TYR A 40 8.63 -2.17 19.49
N TYR A 41 8.62 -1.39 18.41
CA TYR A 41 9.84 -1.01 17.69
C TYR A 41 9.86 0.50 17.36
N PRO A 42 10.09 1.37 18.37
CA PRO A 42 10.01 2.82 18.20
C PRO A 42 11.11 3.38 17.28
N ALA A 43 12.21 2.65 17.10
CA ALA A 43 13.32 3.01 16.22
C ALA A 43 13.06 2.73 14.73
N LEU A 44 11.91 2.16 14.36
CA LEU A 44 11.59 1.92 12.95
C LEU A 44 11.37 3.24 12.20
N THR A 45 11.96 3.33 11.02
CA THR A 45 11.83 4.50 10.14
C THR A 45 10.61 4.44 9.22
N ASP A 46 9.96 3.28 9.10
CA ASP A 46 8.81 3.10 8.20
C ASP A 46 7.56 3.92 8.57
N PRO A 47 7.21 4.14 9.85
CA PRO A 47 6.15 5.06 10.22
C PRO A 47 6.41 6.48 9.71
N TRP A 48 7.66 6.95 9.76
CA TRP A 48 8.06 8.25 9.23
C TRP A 48 7.99 8.26 7.70
N LEU A 49 8.47 7.22 7.04
CA LEU A 49 8.27 7.03 5.59
C LEU A 49 6.79 7.20 5.22
N ILE A 50 5.88 6.53 5.91
CA ILE A 50 4.43 6.64 5.66
C ILE A 50 3.93 8.09 5.83
N VAL A 51 4.39 8.83 6.84
CA VAL A 51 4.05 10.25 7.02
C VAL A 51 4.46 11.05 5.78
N PHE A 52 5.69 10.90 5.30
CA PHE A 52 6.19 11.63 4.13
C PHE A 52 5.53 11.20 2.82
N LEU A 53 5.22 9.91 2.65
CA LEU A 53 4.47 9.42 1.49
C LEU A 53 3.05 10.02 1.45
N LEU A 54 2.32 10.00 2.57
CA LEU A 54 1.00 10.62 2.66
C LEU A 54 1.05 12.13 2.44
N ALA A 55 1.97 12.83 3.10
CA ALA A 55 2.14 14.27 2.95
C ALA A 55 2.49 14.65 1.50
N GLY A 56 3.36 13.88 0.86
CA GLY A 56 3.71 14.02 -0.54
C GLY A 56 2.51 13.82 -1.46
N LEU A 57 1.75 12.74 -1.30
CA LEU A 57 0.54 12.47 -2.08
C LEU A 57 -0.54 13.56 -1.90
N ILE A 58 -0.74 14.05 -0.67
CA ILE A 58 -1.63 15.18 -0.38
C ILE A 58 -1.14 16.45 -1.09
N GLY A 59 0.16 16.73 -1.01
CA GLY A 59 0.81 17.86 -1.68
C GLY A 59 0.63 17.82 -3.19
N ILE A 60 0.81 16.64 -3.81
CA ILE A 60 0.55 16.41 -5.24
C ILE A 60 -0.91 16.75 -5.57
N SER A 61 -1.88 16.20 -4.82
CA SER A 61 -3.31 16.44 -5.04
C SER A 61 -3.69 17.92 -4.93
N LYS A 62 -3.12 18.63 -3.95
CA LYS A 62 -3.31 20.07 -3.78
C LYS A 62 -2.72 20.87 -4.96
N THR A 63 -1.53 20.48 -5.41
CA THR A 63 -0.81 21.16 -6.50
C THR A 63 -1.47 20.93 -7.85
N GLN A 64 -2.09 19.77 -8.09
CA GLN A 64 -2.90 19.54 -9.29
C GLN A 64 -4.09 20.51 -9.41
N LYS A 65 -4.70 20.89 -8.28
CA LYS A 65 -5.80 21.85 -8.27
C LYS A 65 -5.30 23.28 -8.42
N ASN A 66 -4.23 23.63 -7.70
CA ASN A 66 -3.65 24.98 -7.68
C ASN A 66 -2.11 24.90 -7.75
N PRO A 67 -1.53 24.91 -8.96
CA PRO A 67 -0.08 24.82 -9.13
C PRO A 67 0.57 26.14 -8.72
N THR A 68 1.17 26.16 -7.53
CA THR A 68 1.96 27.30 -7.04
C THR A 68 3.39 26.86 -6.76
N LEU A 69 4.35 27.75 -6.97
CA LEU A 69 5.75 27.47 -6.67
C LEU A 69 5.94 27.07 -5.20
N THR A 70 5.19 27.71 -4.28
CA THR A 70 5.18 27.37 -2.86
C THR A 70 4.79 25.91 -2.62
N ASN A 71 3.72 25.41 -3.25
CA ASN A 71 3.31 24.02 -3.08
C ASN A 71 4.37 23.05 -3.63
N ILE A 72 5.02 23.41 -4.75
CA ILE A 72 6.08 22.63 -5.36
C ILE A 72 7.32 22.57 -4.44
N CYS A 73 7.76 23.71 -3.91
CA CYS A 73 8.86 23.78 -2.95
C CYS A 73 8.56 23.00 -1.67
N LEU A 74 7.31 23.05 -1.17
CA LEU A 74 6.88 22.26 -0.01
C LEU A 74 6.95 20.76 -0.28
N ILE A 75 6.55 20.29 -1.47
CA ILE A 75 6.75 18.89 -1.86
C ILE A 75 8.25 18.55 -1.87
N GLY A 76 9.09 19.41 -2.46
CA GLY A 76 10.53 19.22 -2.46
C GLY A 76 11.12 19.09 -1.06
N LEU A 77 10.70 19.95 -0.13
CA LEU A 77 11.11 19.90 1.28
C LEU A 77 10.65 18.61 1.97
N ILE A 78 9.39 18.20 1.78
CA ILE A 78 8.84 16.94 2.31
C ILE A 78 9.69 15.75 1.85
N VAL A 79 10.05 15.74 0.56
CA VAL A 79 10.84 14.66 -0.03
C VAL A 79 12.27 14.66 0.48
N LEU A 80 12.91 15.83 0.52
CA LEU A 80 14.27 15.99 1.01
C LEU A 80 14.42 15.49 2.45
N ILE A 81 13.51 15.89 3.34
CA ILE A 81 13.51 15.45 4.73
C ILE A 81 13.18 13.95 4.80
N GLY A 82 12.20 13.48 4.04
CA GLY A 82 11.77 12.09 4.06
C GLY A 82 12.84 11.10 3.63
N ILE A 83 13.70 11.48 2.68
CA ILE A 83 14.80 10.64 2.20
C ILE A 83 15.86 10.38 3.28
N VAL A 84 16.03 11.28 4.24
CA VAL A 84 16.91 11.05 5.41
C VAL A 84 16.43 9.85 6.23
N PHE A 85 15.12 9.59 6.25
CA PHE A 85 14.55 8.42 6.92
C PHE A 85 14.55 7.17 6.03
N ARG A 86 14.10 7.34 4.77
CA ARG A 86 13.95 6.27 3.77
C ARG A 86 14.01 6.83 2.35
N GLU A 87 14.91 6.32 1.54
CA GLU A 87 15.10 6.63 0.12
C GLU A 87 13.84 6.42 -0.73
N VAL A 88 12.93 5.56 -0.28
CA VAL A 88 11.66 5.22 -0.93
C VAL A 88 10.76 6.46 -1.12
N VAL A 89 10.95 7.52 -0.33
CA VAL A 89 10.22 8.80 -0.51
C VAL A 89 10.48 9.41 -1.89
N LEU A 90 11.55 9.03 -2.61
CA LEU A 90 11.81 9.40 -4.01
C LEU A 90 10.70 8.96 -4.98
N ILE A 91 9.78 8.09 -4.59
CA ILE A 91 8.57 7.79 -5.39
C ILE A 91 7.70 9.04 -5.57
N ILE A 92 7.65 9.95 -4.59
CA ILE A 92 6.81 11.15 -4.64
C ILE A 92 7.16 12.09 -5.81
N PRO A 93 8.42 12.53 -6.02
CA PRO A 93 8.75 13.35 -7.18
C PRO A 93 8.50 12.62 -8.50
N ILE A 94 8.70 11.30 -8.58
CA ILE A 94 8.33 10.50 -9.75
C ILE A 94 6.82 10.60 -10.00
N CYS A 95 6.00 10.37 -8.96
CA CYS A 95 4.54 10.50 -9.06
C CYS A 95 4.13 11.93 -9.48
N PHE A 96 4.81 12.95 -8.98
CA PHE A 96 4.54 14.36 -9.31
C PHE A 96 4.74 14.68 -10.80
N LEU A 97 5.69 14.01 -11.48
CA LEU A 97 5.85 14.14 -12.94
C LEU A 97 4.59 13.71 -13.69
N PHE A 98 3.98 12.59 -13.29
CA PHE A 98 2.75 12.07 -13.89
C PHE A 98 1.49 12.82 -13.42
N ALA A 99 1.58 13.53 -12.29
CA ALA A 99 0.51 14.41 -11.84
C ALA A 99 0.40 15.69 -12.69
N THR A 100 1.54 16.22 -13.14
CA THR A 100 1.65 17.48 -13.89
C THR A 100 1.63 17.28 -15.39
N ASN A 101 2.08 16.13 -15.88
CA ASN A 101 2.09 15.79 -17.30
C ASN A 101 1.57 14.35 -17.52
N PRO A 102 0.25 14.12 -17.40
CA PRO A 102 -0.32 12.79 -17.59
C PRO A 102 -0.19 12.33 -19.05
N ILE A 103 0.14 11.05 -19.23
CA ILE A 103 0.28 10.41 -20.54
C ILE A 103 -1.12 10.18 -21.15
N PRO A 104 -1.40 10.65 -22.37
CA PRO A 104 -2.69 10.38 -23.00
C PRO A 104 -2.87 8.89 -23.27
N LEU A 105 -4.04 8.34 -22.92
CA LEU A 105 -4.34 6.90 -23.04
C LEU A 105 -4.72 6.46 -24.47
N SER A 106 -4.92 7.43 -25.36
CA SER A 106 -5.28 7.19 -26.75
C SER A 106 -4.04 7.32 -27.63
N PHE A 107 -3.51 6.18 -28.09
CA PHE A 107 -2.40 6.12 -29.06
C PHE A 107 -2.66 6.93 -30.34
N LYS A 108 -3.92 7.11 -30.74
CA LYS A 108 -4.31 7.88 -31.94
C LYS A 108 -4.11 9.40 -31.81
N LYS A 109 -3.83 9.92 -30.61
CA LYS A 109 -3.66 11.36 -30.33
C LYS A 109 -2.47 11.61 -29.41
N ILE A 110 -1.34 10.94 -29.65
CA ILE A 110 -0.07 11.34 -29.05
C ILE A 110 0.41 12.59 -29.81
N ALA A 111 -0.29 13.70 -29.62
CA ALA A 111 0.29 15.00 -29.88
C ALA A 111 1.22 15.28 -28.70
N LEU A 112 2.53 15.41 -28.97
CA LEU A 112 3.48 15.85 -27.95
C LEU A 112 3.07 17.25 -27.49
N LYS A 113 2.33 17.32 -26.38
CA LYS A 113 2.13 18.58 -25.68
C LYS A 113 3.42 18.91 -24.97
N SER A 114 3.88 20.16 -25.12
CA SER A 114 5.01 20.65 -24.35
C SER A 114 4.74 20.46 -22.85
N PRO A 115 5.70 19.92 -22.08
CA PRO A 115 5.51 19.71 -20.66
C PRO A 115 5.28 21.05 -19.95
N ALA A 116 4.37 21.06 -18.97
CA ALA A 116 4.12 22.24 -18.15
C ALA A 116 5.39 22.64 -17.35
N PRO A 117 5.59 23.92 -17.00
CA PRO A 117 6.74 24.34 -16.19
C PRO A 117 6.90 23.56 -14.88
N SER A 118 5.80 23.13 -14.27
CA SER A 118 5.78 22.30 -13.06
C SER A 118 6.42 20.91 -13.26
N PHE A 119 6.44 20.38 -14.48
CA PHE A 119 7.12 19.12 -14.82
C PHE A 119 8.64 19.27 -14.65
N PHE A 120 9.23 20.34 -15.18
CA PHE A 120 10.65 20.63 -15.01
C PHE A 120 11.01 20.89 -13.55
N ALA A 121 10.12 21.54 -12.79
CA ALA A 121 10.30 21.69 -11.35
C ALA A 121 10.29 20.32 -10.63
N GLY A 122 9.45 19.38 -11.05
CA GLY A 122 9.46 18.01 -10.55
C GLY A 122 10.78 17.27 -10.84
N ILE A 123 11.33 17.43 -12.05
CA ILE A 123 12.65 16.88 -12.42
C ILE A 123 13.74 17.51 -11.55
N ALA A 124 13.73 18.83 -11.37
CA ALA A 124 14.70 19.53 -10.55
C ALA A 124 14.66 19.05 -9.09
N ILE A 125 13.47 18.85 -8.52
CA ILE A 125 13.29 18.27 -7.18
C ILE A 125 13.89 16.85 -7.14
N LEU A 126 13.59 16.01 -8.12
CA LEU A 126 14.10 14.64 -8.19
C LEU A 126 15.63 14.61 -8.20
N ILE A 127 16.25 15.40 -9.09
CA ILE A 127 17.70 15.48 -9.22
C ILE A 127 18.33 16.00 -7.92
N LEU A 128 17.82 17.09 -7.36
CA LEU A 128 18.32 17.67 -6.12
C LEU A 128 18.25 16.66 -4.96
N CYS A 129 17.10 16.01 -4.80
CA CYS A 129 16.90 15.01 -3.75
C CYS A 129 17.83 13.81 -3.91
N TYR A 130 18.03 13.34 -5.15
CA TYR A 130 18.97 12.26 -5.45
C TYR A 130 20.41 12.67 -5.15
N MET A 131 20.83 13.88 -5.53
CA MET A 131 22.17 14.38 -5.25
C MET A 131 22.45 14.46 -3.75
N VAL A 132 21.52 15.02 -2.97
CA VAL A 132 21.67 15.10 -1.51
C VAL A 132 21.73 13.71 -0.90
N PHE A 133 20.87 12.79 -1.33
CA PHE A 133 20.91 11.41 -0.88
C PHE A 133 22.24 10.74 -1.17
N TYR A 134 22.72 10.86 -2.41
CA TYR A 134 24.00 10.31 -2.82
C TYR A 134 25.15 10.88 -1.98
N SER A 135 25.16 12.19 -1.72
CA SER A 135 26.15 12.83 -0.84
C SER A 135 26.10 12.27 0.58
N ILE A 136 24.91 12.04 1.15
CA ILE A 136 24.77 11.41 2.48
C ILE A 136 25.35 9.99 2.45
N LEU A 137 25.04 9.19 1.42
CA LEU A 137 25.56 7.82 1.32
C LEU A 137 27.10 7.77 1.29
N GLN A 138 27.76 8.73 0.64
CA GLN A 138 29.23 8.79 0.62
C GLN A 138 29.86 9.06 1.99
N THR A 139 29.09 9.57 2.96
CA THR A 139 29.58 9.82 4.33
C THR A 139 29.42 8.61 5.24
N ILE A 140 28.66 7.60 4.84
CA ILE A 140 28.40 6.41 5.65
C ILE A 140 29.46 5.35 5.33
N PRO A 141 30.27 4.90 6.30
CA PRO A 141 31.24 3.82 6.08
C PRO A 141 30.53 2.56 5.60
N SER A 142 31.04 1.93 4.54
CA SER A 142 30.49 0.66 4.05
C SER A 142 30.69 -0.43 5.10
N THR A 143 29.62 -0.85 5.76
CA THR A 143 29.67 -1.83 6.87
C THR A 143 29.87 -3.27 6.40
N SER A 144 29.75 -3.54 5.10
CA SER A 144 29.97 -4.88 4.54
C SER A 144 30.57 -4.82 3.13
N PRO A 145 31.83 -5.25 2.93
CA PRO A 145 32.44 -5.28 1.61
C PRO A 145 31.84 -6.36 0.68
N THR A 146 31.02 -7.28 1.22
CA THR A 146 30.44 -8.40 0.47
C THR A 146 28.99 -8.18 0.06
N PHE A 147 28.29 -7.21 0.65
CA PHE A 147 26.91 -6.92 0.29
C PHE A 147 26.81 -6.27 -1.09
N SER A 148 25.97 -6.84 -1.97
CA SER A 148 25.64 -6.26 -3.26
C SER A 148 24.13 -6.18 -3.42
N PHE A 149 23.62 -4.95 -3.51
CA PHE A 149 22.20 -4.68 -3.72
C PHE A 149 21.67 -5.32 -5.01
N ILE A 150 22.44 -5.23 -6.11
CA ILE A 150 22.07 -5.79 -7.41
C ILE A 150 21.98 -7.32 -7.34
N LYS A 151 22.96 -8.00 -6.72
CA LYS A 151 22.93 -9.46 -6.57
C LYS A 151 21.72 -9.92 -5.75
N THR A 152 21.44 -9.22 -4.65
CA THR A 152 20.28 -9.51 -3.78
C THR A 152 18.95 -9.29 -4.53
N THR A 153 18.85 -8.19 -5.28
CA THR A 153 17.68 -7.89 -6.13
C THR A 153 17.45 -8.98 -7.17
N LEU A 154 18.49 -9.38 -7.91
CA LEU A 154 18.38 -10.43 -8.92
C LEU A 154 18.05 -11.80 -8.31
N TYR A 155 18.58 -12.08 -7.12
CA TYR A 155 18.24 -13.28 -6.37
C TYR A 155 16.76 -13.30 -6.00
N ASN A 156 16.25 -12.23 -5.38
CA ASN A 156 14.85 -12.11 -4.97
C ASN A 156 13.90 -12.23 -6.17
N ILE A 157 14.19 -11.53 -7.28
CA ILE A 157 13.37 -11.63 -8.50
C ILE A 157 13.26 -13.08 -8.99
N LYS A 158 14.32 -13.88 -8.86
CA LYS A 158 14.34 -15.28 -9.32
C LYS A 158 13.67 -16.25 -8.36
N THR A 159 13.73 -15.98 -7.05
CA THR A 159 13.23 -16.92 -6.02
C THR A 159 11.79 -16.63 -5.62
N GLN A 160 11.29 -15.43 -5.88
CA GLN A 160 9.96 -15.01 -5.46
C GLN A 160 8.87 -15.61 -6.35
N SER A 161 7.89 -16.26 -5.70
CA SER A 161 6.77 -16.88 -6.39
C SER A 161 5.57 -15.92 -6.45
N LEU A 162 4.79 -15.99 -7.53
CA LEU A 162 3.55 -15.21 -7.66
C LEU A 162 2.53 -15.54 -6.56
N PRO A 163 2.29 -16.83 -6.18
CA PRO A 163 1.39 -17.15 -5.08
C PRO A 163 1.80 -16.50 -3.75
N THR A 164 3.10 -16.51 -3.42
CA THR A 164 3.64 -15.82 -2.23
C THR A 164 3.30 -14.34 -2.25
N TYR A 165 3.51 -13.67 -3.39
CA TYR A 165 3.21 -12.25 -3.52
C TYR A 165 1.70 -11.93 -3.39
N VAL A 166 0.83 -12.74 -4.00
CA VAL A 166 -0.62 -12.56 -3.88
C VAL A 166 -1.08 -12.82 -2.44
N LEU A 167 -0.52 -13.84 -1.79
CA LEU A 167 -0.76 -14.08 -0.37
C LEU A 167 -0.30 -12.89 0.48
N ALA A 168 0.87 -12.31 0.20
CA ALA A 168 1.35 -11.11 0.89
C ALA A 168 0.33 -9.96 0.78
N CYS A 169 -0.29 -9.75 -0.39
CA CYS A 169 -1.38 -8.77 -0.52
C CYS A 169 -2.57 -9.06 0.40
N PHE A 170 -2.97 -10.33 0.55
CA PHE A 170 -4.03 -10.71 1.49
C PHE A 170 -3.62 -10.56 2.95
N ILE A 171 -2.38 -10.91 3.31
CA ILE A 171 -1.86 -10.72 4.67
C ILE A 171 -1.76 -9.24 5.00
N THR A 172 -1.25 -8.42 4.07
CA THR A 172 -1.10 -6.98 4.25
C THR A 172 -2.45 -6.32 4.42
N TYR A 173 -3.31 -6.41 3.41
CA TYR A 173 -4.52 -5.59 3.37
C TYR A 173 -5.74 -6.30 3.98
N GLY A 174 -5.75 -7.63 3.98
CA GLY A 174 -6.86 -8.46 4.42
C GLY A 174 -7.83 -8.81 3.29
N PRO A 175 -8.97 -9.47 3.62
CA PRO A 175 -10.06 -9.75 2.70
C PRO A 175 -10.64 -8.51 2.00
N VAL A 176 -10.37 -7.29 2.49
CA VAL A 176 -10.78 -6.03 1.86
C VAL A 176 -10.37 -5.90 0.38
N VAL A 177 -9.30 -6.57 -0.04
CA VAL A 177 -8.79 -6.50 -1.42
C VAL A 177 -9.82 -7.06 -2.41
N VAL A 178 -10.74 -7.91 -1.96
CA VAL A 178 -11.82 -8.45 -2.79
C VAL A 178 -12.67 -7.34 -3.42
N PHE A 179 -12.84 -6.20 -2.74
CA PHE A 179 -13.57 -5.06 -3.31
C PHE A 179 -12.89 -4.47 -4.56
N LEU A 180 -11.56 -4.47 -4.60
CA LEU A 180 -10.80 -4.02 -5.78
C LEU A 180 -10.99 -4.97 -6.96
N ILE A 181 -11.06 -6.27 -6.69
CA ILE A 181 -11.28 -7.29 -7.73
C ILE A 181 -12.72 -7.22 -8.22
N TYR A 182 -13.68 -7.04 -7.31
CA TYR A 182 -15.10 -6.89 -7.64
C TYR A 182 -15.33 -5.69 -8.57
N ASN A 183 -14.75 -4.53 -8.25
CA ASN A 183 -14.91 -3.29 -9.03
C ASN A 183 -13.59 -2.86 -9.73
N TRP A 184 -12.89 -3.83 -10.34
CA TRP A 184 -11.57 -3.59 -10.93
C TRP A 184 -11.59 -2.57 -12.07
N ARG A 185 -12.67 -2.54 -12.85
CA ARG A 185 -12.82 -1.60 -13.97
C ARG A 185 -12.90 -0.17 -13.50
N CYS A 186 -13.68 0.11 -12.44
CA CYS A 186 -13.77 1.46 -11.92
C CYS A 186 -12.49 1.86 -11.19
N SER A 187 -11.91 0.94 -10.40
CA SER A 187 -10.61 1.16 -9.75
C SER A 187 -9.53 1.52 -10.78
N LEU A 188 -9.46 0.78 -11.88
CA LEU A 188 -8.56 1.09 -12.99
C LEU A 188 -8.92 2.42 -13.63
N GLY A 189 -10.18 2.67 -13.97
CA GLY A 189 -10.62 3.94 -14.55
C GLY A 189 -10.26 5.16 -13.67
N PHE A 190 -10.35 5.02 -12.35
CA PHE A 190 -9.93 6.03 -11.39
C PHE A 190 -8.41 6.25 -11.38
N LEU A 191 -7.62 5.16 -11.37
CA LEU A 191 -6.15 5.23 -11.44
C LEU A 191 -5.68 5.85 -12.76
N MET A 192 -6.33 5.52 -13.87
CA MET A 192 -6.03 6.09 -15.18
C MET A 192 -6.34 7.59 -15.26
N LYS A 193 -7.35 8.06 -14.53
CA LYS A 193 -7.63 9.51 -14.35
C LYS A 193 -6.63 10.19 -13.39
N ASN A 194 -6.11 9.46 -12.41
CA ASN A 194 -5.16 9.95 -11.41
C ASN A 194 -3.81 9.22 -11.55
N GLN A 195 -3.13 9.42 -12.68
CA GLN A 195 -1.96 8.62 -13.06
C GLN A 195 -0.83 8.59 -12.03
N PHE A 196 -0.66 9.66 -11.25
CA PHE A 196 0.31 9.68 -10.16
C PHE A 196 0.06 8.57 -9.11
N MET A 197 -1.20 8.24 -8.84
CA MET A 197 -1.56 7.14 -7.94
C MET A 197 -1.31 5.77 -8.57
N PHE A 198 -1.50 5.65 -9.90
CA PHE A 198 -1.16 4.44 -10.63
C PHE A 198 0.34 4.16 -10.56
N VAL A 199 1.16 5.17 -10.87
CA VAL A 199 2.62 5.09 -10.78
C VAL A 199 3.05 4.77 -9.35
N TYR A 200 2.44 5.39 -8.34
CA TYR A 200 2.69 5.08 -6.94
C TYR A 200 2.49 3.60 -6.63
N ILE A 201 1.33 3.02 -6.96
CA ILE A 201 1.06 1.59 -6.71
C ILE A 201 2.04 0.70 -7.47
N VAL A 202 2.33 1.00 -8.73
CA VAL A 202 3.26 0.20 -9.54
C VAL A 202 4.67 0.22 -8.94
N MET A 203 5.16 1.39 -8.51
CA MET A 203 6.48 1.51 -7.87
C MET A 203 6.53 0.71 -6.55
N ILE A 204 5.51 0.82 -5.70
CA ILE A 204 5.42 0.02 -4.48
C ILE A 204 5.35 -1.48 -4.79
N ALA A 205 4.58 -1.87 -5.81
CA ALA A 205 4.44 -3.26 -6.20
C ALA A 205 5.79 -3.85 -6.67
N VAL A 206 6.54 -3.11 -7.47
CA VAL A 206 7.88 -3.47 -7.94
C VAL A 206 8.86 -3.56 -6.76
N LEU A 207 8.84 -2.59 -5.84
CA LEU A 207 9.69 -2.63 -4.65
C LEU A 207 9.35 -3.84 -3.75
N ALA A 208 8.07 -4.15 -3.56
CA ALA A 208 7.65 -5.33 -2.81
C ALA A 208 8.08 -6.64 -3.49
N TRP A 209 8.11 -6.67 -4.83
CA TRP A 209 8.60 -7.83 -5.59
C TRP A 209 10.11 -8.00 -5.49
N ILE A 210 10.86 -6.90 -5.42
CA ILE A 210 12.32 -6.93 -5.29
C ILE A 210 12.76 -7.09 -3.82
N GLY A 211 11.89 -6.72 -2.89
CA GLY A 211 12.13 -6.70 -1.45
C GLY A 211 12.35 -8.08 -0.79
N GLY A 212 12.08 -9.18 -1.49
CA GLY A 212 12.37 -10.53 -1.01
C GLY A 212 11.49 -10.94 0.16
N SER A 213 12.05 -11.13 1.35
CA SER A 213 11.33 -11.67 2.51
C SER A 213 10.35 -10.68 3.16
N ASP A 214 10.48 -9.39 2.88
CA ASP A 214 9.73 -8.30 3.53
C ASP A 214 8.53 -7.79 2.68
N ILE A 215 7.95 -8.65 1.83
CA ILE A 215 6.92 -8.25 0.84
C ILE A 215 5.79 -7.46 1.49
N GLU A 216 5.25 -7.95 2.60
CA GLU A 216 4.10 -7.36 3.30
C GLU A 216 4.41 -5.96 3.81
N ARG A 217 5.66 -5.74 4.23
CA ARG A 217 6.16 -4.47 4.73
C ARG A 217 6.25 -3.44 3.61
N PHE A 218 6.74 -3.83 2.43
CA PHE A 218 6.75 -2.95 1.25
C PHE A 218 5.34 -2.66 0.75
N LEU A 219 4.48 -3.69 0.68
CA LEU A 219 3.07 -3.53 0.30
C LEU A 219 2.33 -2.60 1.27
N LEU A 220 2.64 -2.65 2.57
CA LEU A 220 2.03 -1.74 3.54
C LEU A 220 2.19 -0.27 3.12
N TRP A 221 3.30 0.13 2.50
CA TRP A 221 3.48 1.50 2.02
C TRP A 221 2.49 1.90 0.91
N GLY A 222 1.90 0.93 0.22
CA GLY A 222 0.85 1.09 -0.79
C GLY A 222 -0.53 1.42 -0.22
N PHE A 223 -0.73 1.31 1.11
CA PHE A 223 -2.05 1.46 1.73
C PHE A 223 -2.80 2.76 1.39
N PRO A 224 -2.18 3.94 1.22
CA PRO A 224 -2.92 5.17 0.99
C PRO A 224 -3.79 5.09 -0.27
N VAL A 225 -3.25 4.48 -1.33
CA VAL A 225 -3.97 4.34 -2.60
C VAL A 225 -4.84 3.09 -2.58
N VAL A 226 -4.35 1.96 -2.06
CA VAL A 226 -5.13 0.71 -2.01
C VAL A 226 -6.42 0.87 -1.21
N TYR A 227 -6.36 1.45 -0.01
CA TYR A 227 -7.55 1.69 0.80
C TYR A 227 -8.48 2.73 0.20
N LEU A 228 -7.93 3.75 -0.47
CA LEU A 228 -8.73 4.71 -1.22
C LEU A 228 -9.55 4.02 -2.32
N LEU A 229 -8.93 3.13 -3.10
CA LEU A 229 -9.61 2.38 -4.16
C LEU A 229 -10.68 1.43 -3.58
N ILE A 230 -10.42 0.82 -2.43
CA ILE A 230 -11.42 0.02 -1.72
C ILE A 230 -12.61 0.90 -1.33
N GLY A 231 -12.35 2.07 -0.74
CA GLY A 231 -13.39 3.02 -0.38
C GLY A 231 -14.23 3.46 -1.58
N LYS A 232 -13.58 3.77 -2.71
CA LYS A 232 -14.29 4.08 -3.96
C LYS A 232 -15.18 2.93 -4.42
N SER A 233 -14.66 1.71 -4.37
CA SER A 233 -15.41 0.52 -4.75
C SER A 233 -16.66 0.31 -3.88
N VAL A 234 -16.55 0.63 -2.58
CA VAL A 234 -17.66 0.56 -1.61
C VAL A 234 -18.68 1.69 -1.81
N GLU A 235 -18.24 2.94 -2.02
CA GLU A 235 -19.15 4.08 -2.25
C GLU A 235 -19.97 3.95 -3.54
N GLU A 236 -19.40 3.33 -4.57
CA GLU A 236 -20.09 3.06 -5.83
C GLU A 236 -21.07 1.89 -5.75
N ASN A 237 -20.94 1.04 -4.73
CA ASN A 237 -21.80 -0.12 -4.52
C ASN A 237 -22.33 -0.12 -3.08
N PRO A 238 -23.29 0.77 -2.73
CA PRO A 238 -23.78 0.92 -1.36
C PRO A 238 -24.36 -0.36 -0.76
N VAL A 239 -24.81 -1.30 -1.61
CA VAL A 239 -25.25 -2.65 -1.22
C VAL A 239 -24.20 -3.39 -0.39
N LEU A 240 -22.91 -3.11 -0.59
CA LEU A 240 -21.81 -3.70 0.19
C LEU A 240 -21.78 -3.21 1.64
N LEU A 241 -22.42 -2.08 1.94
CA LEU A 241 -22.62 -1.56 3.29
C LEU A 241 -23.89 -2.09 3.96
N SER A 242 -24.64 -2.99 3.31
CA SER A 242 -25.77 -3.64 3.99
C SER A 242 -25.28 -4.50 5.17
N PRO A 243 -26.09 -4.65 6.24
CA PRO A 243 -25.61 -5.22 7.50
C PRO A 243 -24.97 -6.60 7.38
N ALA A 244 -25.52 -7.49 6.55
CA ALA A 244 -25.03 -8.87 6.44
C ALA A 244 -23.66 -8.96 5.72
N PRO A 245 -23.47 -8.45 4.48
CA PRO A 245 -22.16 -8.38 3.85
C PRO A 245 -21.12 -7.64 4.68
N PHE A 246 -21.52 -6.53 5.30
CA PHE A 246 -20.64 -5.74 6.13
C PHE A 246 -20.20 -6.49 7.39
N ALA A 247 -21.11 -7.22 8.06
CA ALA A 247 -20.77 -8.03 9.22
C ALA A 247 -19.82 -9.19 8.88
N VAL A 248 -20.10 -9.94 7.81
CA VAL A 248 -19.21 -11.04 7.35
C VAL A 248 -17.83 -10.50 7.02
N PHE A 249 -17.79 -9.33 6.36
CA PHE A 249 -16.55 -8.63 6.06
C PHE A 249 -15.77 -8.24 7.33
N LEU A 250 -16.42 -7.64 8.33
CA LEU A 250 -15.76 -7.25 9.57
C LEU A 250 -15.21 -8.47 10.33
N ILE A 251 -15.94 -9.59 10.34
CA ILE A 251 -15.48 -10.84 10.95
C ILE A 251 -14.24 -11.35 10.21
N ALA A 252 -14.32 -11.48 8.88
CA ALA A 252 -13.20 -11.98 8.08
C ALA A 252 -11.97 -11.08 8.20
N GLN A 253 -12.15 -9.75 8.18
CA GLN A 253 -11.08 -8.79 8.38
C GLN A 253 -10.50 -8.88 9.79
N GLY A 254 -11.33 -9.05 10.81
CA GLY A 254 -10.87 -9.15 12.19
C GLY A 254 -10.09 -10.43 12.48
N LEU A 255 -10.49 -11.54 11.86
CA LEU A 255 -9.73 -12.77 11.84
C LEU A 255 -8.38 -12.55 11.15
N ALA A 256 -8.38 -12.09 9.89
CA ALA A 256 -7.16 -11.86 9.11
C ALA A 256 -6.16 -10.90 9.79
N MET A 257 -6.66 -9.84 10.43
CA MET A 257 -5.85 -8.83 11.11
C MET A 257 -5.45 -9.20 12.53
N ARG A 258 -5.79 -10.41 12.98
CA ARG A 258 -5.47 -10.92 14.31
C ARG A 258 -5.85 -9.93 15.43
N ILE A 259 -7.08 -9.42 15.40
CA ILE A 259 -7.52 -8.42 16.40
C ILE A 259 -7.61 -9.05 17.80
N PHE A 260 -8.00 -10.33 17.86
CA PHE A 260 -8.22 -11.06 19.10
C PHE A 260 -6.97 -11.77 19.64
N TRP A 261 -5.84 -11.68 18.94
CA TRP A 261 -4.60 -12.39 19.30
C TRP A 261 -3.41 -11.46 19.35
N ILE A 262 -2.47 -11.83 20.22
CA ILE A 262 -1.19 -11.13 20.37
C ILE A 262 -0.27 -11.54 19.21
N ILE A 263 0.64 -10.64 18.84
CA ILE A 263 1.71 -10.94 17.89
C ILE A 263 2.80 -11.68 18.71
N PRO A 264 3.16 -12.92 18.35
CA PRO A 264 4.16 -13.66 19.11
C PRO A 264 5.53 -12.99 18.98
N ASP A 265 6.33 -13.00 20.05
CA ASP A 265 7.69 -12.48 20.03
C ASP A 265 8.61 -13.36 19.16
N TYR A 266 9.71 -12.79 18.66
CA TYR A 266 10.74 -13.53 17.92
C TYR A 266 12.10 -13.43 18.62
N PRO A 267 12.87 -14.53 18.71
CA PRO A 267 12.53 -15.90 18.32
C PRO A 267 11.59 -16.60 19.31
N ASN A 268 10.83 -17.59 18.84
CA ASN A 268 10.00 -18.44 19.69
C ASN A 268 9.96 -19.90 19.18
N ASP A 269 9.71 -20.84 20.09
CA ASP A 269 9.64 -22.28 19.82
C ASP A 269 8.20 -22.82 19.85
N PHE A 270 7.21 -21.97 19.60
CA PHE A 270 5.82 -22.42 19.60
C PHE A 270 5.55 -23.40 18.44
N PRO A 271 4.61 -24.35 18.60
CA PRO A 271 4.21 -25.21 17.51
C PRO A 271 3.42 -24.42 16.46
N SER A 272 3.63 -24.77 15.20
CA SER A 272 2.79 -24.30 14.11
C SER A 272 1.35 -24.80 14.29
N SER A 273 0.40 -23.88 14.36
CA SER A 273 -1.03 -24.19 14.49
C SER A 273 -1.72 -24.15 13.13
N PHE A 274 -2.83 -24.90 12.98
CA PHE A 274 -3.61 -24.86 11.75
C PHE A 274 -4.20 -23.46 11.51
N PRO A 275 -3.97 -22.84 10.35
CA PRO A 275 -4.46 -21.49 10.08
C PRO A 275 -5.95 -21.46 9.75
N ILE A 276 -6.60 -20.33 10.07
CA ILE A 276 -7.94 -19.94 9.59
C ILE A 276 -7.84 -18.49 9.09
N LEU A 277 -7.51 -18.30 7.81
CA LEU A 277 -7.06 -17.05 7.15
C LEU A 277 -5.74 -16.48 7.71
N THR A 278 -5.53 -16.60 9.01
CA THR A 278 -4.27 -16.41 9.72
C THR A 278 -4.25 -17.42 10.88
N VAL A 279 -3.14 -17.54 11.59
CA VAL A 279 -3.04 -18.51 12.69
C VAL A 279 -3.85 -18.04 13.92
N PRO A 280 -4.96 -18.66 14.34
CA PRO A 280 -5.84 -18.12 15.39
C PRO A 280 -5.31 -18.42 16.80
N SER A 281 -4.06 -18.06 17.10
CA SER A 281 -3.40 -18.33 18.38
C SER A 281 -2.32 -17.29 18.68
N SER A 282 -2.17 -16.92 19.95
CA SER A 282 -1.01 -16.14 20.43
C SER A 282 0.25 -17.01 20.61
N ALA A 283 0.09 -18.33 20.75
CA ALA A 283 1.17 -19.30 20.84
C ALA A 283 1.42 -19.94 19.47
N CYS A 284 1.88 -19.14 18.52
CA CYS A 284 2.28 -19.59 17.19
C CYS A 284 3.63 -19.00 16.82
N GLN A 285 4.26 -19.56 15.79
CA GLN A 285 5.52 -19.02 15.32
C GLN A 285 5.32 -17.67 14.64
N TYR A 286 6.24 -16.74 14.89
CA TYR A 286 6.19 -15.41 14.29
C TYR A 286 6.23 -15.45 12.76
N PHE A 287 7.08 -16.30 12.20
CA PHE A 287 7.22 -16.44 10.75
C PHE A 287 6.04 -17.12 10.06
N ASP A 288 5.18 -17.84 10.79
CA ASP A 288 3.95 -18.41 10.22
C ASP A 288 2.92 -17.31 9.84
N LEU A 289 3.17 -16.06 10.23
CA LEU A 289 2.33 -14.89 9.89
C LEU A 289 2.70 -14.24 8.55
N TYR A 290 3.80 -14.68 7.93
CA TYR A 290 4.34 -14.10 6.70
C TYR A 290 4.18 -15.05 5.52
N SER A 291 4.09 -14.50 4.32
CA SER A 291 3.89 -15.27 3.09
C SER A 291 5.12 -16.07 2.66
N SER A 292 6.33 -15.58 2.98
CA SER A 292 7.59 -16.12 2.46
C SER A 292 8.22 -17.22 3.32
N TYR A 293 7.67 -17.53 4.49
CA TYR A 293 8.30 -18.43 5.45
C TYR A 293 7.48 -19.71 5.68
N ARG A 294 8.16 -20.87 5.59
CA ARG A 294 7.67 -22.22 5.92
C ARG A 294 6.56 -22.78 5.00
N SER A 295 5.96 -23.91 5.40
CA SER A 295 5.06 -24.76 4.60
C SER A 295 3.57 -24.41 4.72
N ILE A 296 3.18 -23.59 5.70
CA ILE A 296 1.79 -23.16 5.96
C ILE A 296 1.24 -22.13 4.95
N PRO A 297 2.04 -21.23 4.33
CA PRO A 297 1.53 -20.19 3.43
C PRO A 297 0.57 -20.68 2.35
N MET A 298 0.81 -21.85 1.76
CA MET A 298 -0.07 -22.39 0.71
C MET A 298 -1.47 -22.74 1.21
N ILE A 299 -1.60 -23.20 2.47
CA ILE A 299 -2.90 -23.46 3.10
C ILE A 299 -3.63 -22.13 3.31
N ILE A 300 -2.92 -21.12 3.84
CA ILE A 300 -3.48 -19.77 4.05
C ILE A 300 -3.93 -19.16 2.71
N PHE A 301 -3.11 -19.28 1.68
CA PHE A 301 -3.41 -18.80 0.34
C PHE A 301 -4.67 -19.46 -0.23
N ALA A 302 -4.80 -20.78 -0.11
CA ALA A 302 -6.00 -21.49 -0.53
C ALA A 302 -7.25 -21.00 0.23
N GLN A 303 -7.15 -20.76 1.53
CA GLN A 303 -8.27 -20.22 2.33
C GLN A 303 -8.69 -18.82 1.87
N TYR A 304 -7.74 -17.92 1.60
CA TYR A 304 -8.06 -16.59 1.05
C TYR A 304 -8.68 -16.67 -0.35
N LEU A 305 -8.20 -17.57 -1.21
CA LEU A 305 -8.78 -17.77 -2.54
C LEU A 305 -10.23 -18.25 -2.45
N VAL A 306 -10.51 -19.23 -1.60
CA VAL A 306 -11.89 -19.72 -1.38
C VAL A 306 -12.77 -18.60 -0.85
N LEU A 307 -12.32 -17.88 0.18
CA LEU A 307 -13.06 -16.74 0.74
C LEU A 307 -13.35 -15.68 -0.33
N MET A 308 -12.34 -15.31 -1.14
CA MET A 308 -12.50 -14.36 -2.23
C MET A 308 -13.56 -14.81 -3.23
N VAL A 309 -13.50 -16.06 -3.70
CA VAL A 309 -14.47 -16.60 -4.67
C VAL A 309 -15.89 -16.57 -4.09
N VAL A 310 -16.06 -17.00 -2.84
CA VAL A 310 -17.37 -16.99 -2.15
C VAL A 310 -17.91 -15.56 -2.05
N LEU A 311 -17.09 -14.60 -1.61
CA LEU A 311 -17.49 -13.20 -1.48
C LEU A 311 -17.85 -12.58 -2.85
N LEU A 312 -17.07 -12.85 -3.90
CA LEU A 312 -17.36 -12.35 -5.26
C LEU A 312 -18.68 -12.90 -5.82
N ILE A 313 -18.95 -14.19 -5.63
CA ILE A 313 -20.23 -14.81 -6.05
C ILE A 313 -21.38 -14.19 -5.26
N TRP A 314 -21.20 -14.01 -3.95
CA TRP A 314 -22.23 -13.44 -3.10
C TRP A 314 -22.55 -11.99 -3.47
N PHE A 315 -21.53 -11.13 -3.63
CA PHE A 315 -21.73 -9.74 -4.03
C PHE A 315 -22.45 -9.61 -5.37
N LYS A 316 -22.10 -10.45 -6.36
CA LYS A 316 -22.81 -10.51 -7.65
C LYS A 316 -24.27 -10.94 -7.49
N SER A 317 -24.56 -11.84 -6.56
CA SER A 317 -25.94 -12.30 -6.29
C SER A 317 -26.80 -11.18 -5.69
N ILE A 318 -26.25 -10.43 -4.73
CA ILE A 318 -26.97 -9.31 -4.12
C ILE A 318 -27.19 -8.17 -5.12
N ASP A 319 -26.16 -7.80 -5.91
CA ASP A 319 -26.29 -6.75 -6.93
C ASP A 319 -27.37 -7.07 -7.98
N LYS A 320 -27.50 -8.34 -8.38
CA LYS A 320 -28.58 -8.78 -9.27
C LYS A 320 -29.97 -8.61 -8.64
N LYS A 321 -30.12 -8.91 -7.35
CA LYS A 321 -31.41 -8.78 -6.64
C LYS A 321 -31.83 -7.33 -6.46
N THR A 322 -30.88 -6.40 -6.31
CA THR A 322 -31.20 -4.97 -6.15
C THR A 322 -31.59 -4.29 -7.48
N LYS A 323 -31.18 -4.87 -8.62
CA LYS A 323 -31.46 -4.36 -9.97
C LYS A 323 -32.69 -4.98 -10.64
N ALA A 324 -33.21 -6.07 -10.09
CA ALA A 324 -34.42 -6.75 -10.55
C ALA A 324 -35.64 -6.19 -9.82
#